data_AF-G7EP33-F1
#
_entry.id   AF-G7EP33-F1
#
_cell.length_a   1.000
_cell.length_b   1.000
_cell.length_c   1.000
_cell.angle_alpha   90.00
_cell.angle_beta   90.00
_cell.angle_gamma   90.00
#
_symmetry.space_group_name_H-M   'P 1'
#
loop_
_entity.id
_entity.type
_entity.pdbx_description
1 polymer ?
#
loop_
_entity_poly.entity_id
_entity_poly.type
_entity_poly.pdbx_seq_one_letter_code
_entity_poly.pdbx_strand_id
1 'polypeptide(L)' 'MNTLIEQVKTGIAYRGYSQSTCKSYCEHLLKLSHYFNKPLDSITDEELNAFFNDPAIRKLSRASQKIQINSI' A
#
# COMPACT_ATOMS: atom_id res chain seq x y z
N MET A 1 -3.40 -15.92 5.07
CA MET A 1 -4.02 -15.36 3.84
C MET A 1 -4.60 -14.02 4.23
N ASN A 2 -4.03 -12.92 3.73
CA ASN A 2 -4.31 -11.57 4.25
C ASN A 2 -5.60 -11.04 3.59
N THR A 3 -6.69 -10.98 4.36
CA THR A 3 -8.05 -10.65 3.91
C THR A 3 -8.14 -9.28 3.22
N LEU A 4 -7.32 -8.32 3.67
CA LEU A 4 -7.30 -6.96 3.12
C LEU A 4 -6.72 -6.89 1.69
N ILE A 5 -5.69 -7.68 1.38
CA ILE A 5 -5.04 -7.65 0.04
C ILE A 5 -5.98 -8.20 -1.03
N GLU A 6 -6.73 -9.26 -0.73
CA GLU A 6 -7.74 -9.79 -1.66
C GLU A 6 -8.93 -8.83 -1.80
N GLN A 7 -9.34 -8.13 -0.73
CA GLN A 7 -10.36 -7.07 -0.83
C GLN A 7 -9.91 -5.92 -1.76
N VAL A 8 -8.66 -5.47 -1.63
CA VAL A 8 -8.08 -4.44 -2.50
C VAL A 8 -7.99 -4.92 -3.94
N LYS A 9 -7.55 -6.16 -4.17
CA LYS A 9 -7.49 -6.77 -5.50
C LYS A 9 -8.87 -6.83 -6.18
N THR A 10 -9.90 -7.23 -5.44
CA THR A 10 -11.29 -7.23 -5.94
C THR A 10 -11.80 -5.81 -6.21
N GLY A 11 -11.52 -4.85 -5.32
CA GLY A 11 -11.91 -3.46 -5.49
C GLY A 11 -11.24 -2.77 -6.68
N ILE A 12 -9.96 -3.03 -6.90
CA ILE A 12 -9.20 -2.51 -8.05
C ILE A 12 -9.72 -3.11 -9.36
N ALA A 13 -9.97 -4.42 -9.39
CA ALA A 13 -10.54 -5.08 -10.56
C ALA A 13 -11.93 -4.52 -10.90
N TYR A 14 -12.77 -4.31 -9.89
CA TYR A 14 -14.12 -3.75 -10.08
C TYR A 14 -14.10 -2.31 -10.64
N ARG A 15 -13.08 -1.52 -10.29
CA ARG A 15 -12.87 -0.15 -10.79
C ARG A 15 -12.28 -0.10 -12.20
N GLY A 16 -11.99 -1.26 -12.83
CA GLY A 16 -11.48 -1.33 -14.20
C GLY A 16 -10.00 -0.96 -14.35
N TYR A 17 -9.22 -0.99 -13.26
CA TYR A 17 -7.78 -0.76 -13.35
C TYR A 17 -7.05 -1.91 -14.06
N SER A 18 -5.90 -1.59 -14.65
CA SER A 18 -5.05 -2.59 -15.29
C SER A 18 -4.49 -3.59 -14.28
N GLN A 19 -4.17 -4.80 -14.76
CA GLN A 19 -3.54 -5.84 -13.96
C GLN A 19 -2.17 -5.41 -13.41
N SER A 20 -1.45 -4.55 -14.13
CA SER A 20 -0.20 -3.94 -13.67
C SER A 20 -0.40 -3.05 -12.45
N THR A 21 -1.46 -2.22 -12.42
CA THR A 21 -1.82 -1.40 -11.26
C THR A 21 -2.21 -2.28 -10.08
N CYS A 22 -3.02 -3.32 -10.31
CA CYS A 22 -3.39 -4.27 -9.28
C CYS A 22 -2.17 -4.94 -8.63
N LYS A 23 -1.22 -5.42 -9.45
CA LYS A 23 0.03 -6.01 -8.96
C LYS A 23 0.83 -5.01 -8.14
N SER A 24 1.00 -3.78 -8.63
CA SER A 24 1.76 -2.75 -7.93
C SER A 24 1.16 -2.39 -6.58
N TYR A 25 -0.17 -2.30 -6.48
CA TYR A 25 -0.86 -1.98 -5.23
C TYR A 25 -0.71 -3.13 -4.22
N CYS A 26 -0.93 -4.37 -4.64
CA CYS A 26 -0.73 -5.54 -3.77
C CYS A 26 0.72 -5.66 -3.29
N GLU A 27 1.71 -5.38 -4.13
CA GLU A 27 3.13 -5.39 -3.74
C GLU A 27 3.45 -4.32 -2.69
N HIS A 28 2.86 -3.12 -2.81
CA HIS A 28 3.03 -2.07 -1.80
C HIS A 28 2.40 -2.45 -0.46
N LEU A 29 1.19 -3.03 -0.48
CA LEU A 29 0.55 -3.52 0.73
C LEU A 29 1.33 -4.65 1.40
N LEU A 30 1.91 -5.58 0.63
CA LEU A 30 2.80 -6.60 1.19
C LEU A 30 4.03 -5.98 1.85
N LYS A 31 4.67 -5.00 1.21
CA LYS A 31 5.82 -4.29 1.79
C LYS A 31 5.47 -3.57 3.09
N LEU A 32 4.29 -2.93 3.16
CA LEU A 32 3.79 -2.28 4.37
C LEU A 32 3.58 -3.29 5.51
N SER A 33 2.92 -4.42 5.23
CA SER A 33 2.72 -5.47 6.22
C SER A 33 4.04 -6.04 6.75
N HIS A 34 5.03 -6.23 5.87
CA HIS A 34 6.37 -6.67 6.25
C HIS A 34 7.15 -5.62 7.04
N TYR A 35 7.04 -4.34 6.69
CA TYR A 35 7.73 -3.25 7.38
C TYR A 35 7.26 -3.11 8.83
N PHE A 36 5.94 -3.10 9.05
CA PHE A 36 5.36 -2.99 10.40
C PHE A 36 5.32 -4.31 11.15
N ASN A 37 5.54 -5.44 10.46
CA ASN A 37 5.41 -6.80 10.98
C ASN A 37 4.06 -7.03 11.69
N LYS A 38 2.98 -6.48 11.10
CA LYS A 38 1.62 -6.49 11.64
C LYS A 38 0.59 -6.71 10.50
N PRO A 39 -0.64 -7.15 10.84
CA PRO A 39 -1.77 -7.10 9.91
C PRO A 39 -2.01 -5.68 9.43
N LEU A 40 -2.38 -5.51 8.16
CA LEU A 40 -2.60 -4.19 7.55
C LEU A 40 -3.73 -3.42 8.23
N ASP A 41 -4.72 -4.16 8.68
CA ASP A 41 -5.90 -3.77 9.45
C ASP A 41 -5.58 -3.32 10.89
N SER A 42 -4.34 -3.48 11.35
CA SER A 42 -3.87 -3.01 12.67
C SER A 42 -2.88 -1.84 12.59
N ILE A 43 -2.57 -1.34 11.39
CA ILE A 43 -1.66 -0.20 11.21
C ILE A 43 -2.44 1.09 11.44
N THR A 44 -1.94 1.96 12.32
CA THR A 44 -2.61 3.25 12.61
C THR A 44 -2.23 4.34 11.61
N ASP A 45 -3.05 5.39 11.55
CA ASP A 45 -2.75 6.57 10.74
C ASP A 45 -1.44 7.24 11.19
N GLU A 46 -1.10 7.23 12.48
CA GLU A 46 0.20 7.77 12.94
C GLU A 46 1.38 6.94 12.46
N GLU A 47 1.26 5.60 12.49
CA GLU A 47 2.28 4.68 11.98
C GLU A 47 2.49 4.87 10.48
N LEU A 48 1.41 4.97 9.70
CA LEU A 48 1.46 5.27 8.27
C LEU A 48 2.12 6.61 7.99
N ASN A 49 1.73 7.66 8.72
CA ASN A 49 2.33 8.98 8.57
C ASN A 49 3.82 8.97 8.90
N ALA A 50 4.25 8.23 9.93
CA ALA A 50 5.66 8.08 10.25
C ALA A 50 6.44 7.39 9.12
N PHE A 51 5.87 6.32 8.54
CA PHE A 51 6.47 5.60 7.42
C PHE A 51 6.65 6.46 6.17
N PHE A 52 5.63 7.23 5.79
CA PHE A 52 5.74 8.12 4.62
C PHE A 52 6.64 9.34 4.87
N ASN A 53 6.83 9.74 6.13
CA ASN A 53 7.75 10.81 6.51
C ASN A 53 9.21 10.35 6.65
N ASP A 54 9.47 9.04 6.69
CA ASP A 54 10.82 8.48 6.75
C ASP A 54 11.66 8.99 5.57
N PRO A 55 12.85 9.61 5.80
CA PRO A 55 13.70 10.15 4.75
C PRO A 55 14.09 9.14 3.65
N ALA A 56 14.15 7.85 3.97
CA ALA A 56 14.43 6.79 2.99
C ALA A 56 13.26 6.57 2.02
N ILE A 57 12.02 6.73 2.51
CA ILE A 57 10.79 6.64 1.70
C ILE A 57 10.51 7.99 1.01
N ARG A 58 10.77 9.11 1.68
CA ARG A 58 10.58 10.47 1.19
C ARG A 58 11.48 10.82 -0.02
N LYS A 59 12.57 10.08 -0.23
CA LYS A 59 13.44 10.16 -1.42
C LYS A 59 12.77 9.63 -2.70
N LEU A 60 11.64 8.93 -2.59
CA LEU A 60 10.83 8.53 -3.76
C LEU A 60 10.20 9.75 -4.43
N SER A 61 10.05 9.70 -5.75
CA SER A 61 9.35 10.75 -6.50
C SER A 61 7.92 10.97 -5.97
N ARG A 62 7.37 12.18 -6.12
CA ARG A 62 5.96 12.46 -5.75
C ARG A 62 4.98 11.50 -6.44
N ALA A 63 5.28 11.07 -7.68
CA ALA A 63 4.47 10.10 -8.40
C ALA A 63 4.49 8.71 -7.73
N SER A 64 5.66 8.26 -7.28
CA SER A 64 5.82 7.00 -6.55
C SER A 64 5.13 7.02 -5.19
N GLN A 65 5.23 8.13 -4.44
CA GLN A 65 4.52 8.30 -3.17
C GLN A 65 3.00 8.27 -3.37
N LYS A 66 2.50 8.90 -4.44
CA LYS A 66 1.06 8.93 -4.75
C LYS A 66 0.50 7.54 -5.08
N ILE A 67 1.29 6.68 -5.74
CA ILE A 67 0.91 5.29 -6.02
C ILE A 67 0.77 4.49 -4.71
N GLN A 68 1.66 4.71 -3.75
CA GLN A 68 1.60 4.04 -2.44
C GLN A 68 0.41 4.53 -1.60
N ILE A 69 0.17 5.83 -1.55
CA ILE A 69 -0.96 6.41 -0.82
C ILE A 69 -2.30 5.92 -1.40
N ASN A 70 -2.44 5.89 -2.74
CA ASN A 70 -3.66 5.41 -3.38
C ASN A 70 -3.90 3.89 -3.22
N SER A 71 -2.91 3.14 -2.74
CA SER A 71 -3.03 1.70 -2.51
C SER A 71 -3.59 1.32 -1.13
N ILE A 72 -3.68 2.31 -0.23
CA ILE A 72 -4.29 2.23 1.11
C ILE A 72 -5.72 2.77 1.00
#